data_AF-A0AAU3USP5-F1
#
_entry.id   AF-A0AAU3USP5-F1
#
_cell.length_a   1.000
_cell.length_b   1.000
_cell.length_c   1.000
_cell.angle_alpha   90.00
_cell.angle_beta   90.00
_cell.angle_gamma   90.00
#
_symmetry.space_group_name_H-M   'P 1'
#
loop_
_entity.id
_entity.type
_entity.pdbx_description
1 polymer ?
#
loop_
_entity_poly.entity_id
_entity_poly.type
_entity_poly.pdbx_seq_one_letter_code
_entity_poly.pdbx_strand_id
1 'polypeptide(L)'
;MGSGRSWEKPSWTRTFGATPADVAALMKAVGEILDGRVLTRDELNRTAGWISPLVLLGGRVAGTWEQSKGELVVSIFDGVPVPVSGISALTDRLALATGQPIEKVRAA
;
A
#
# COMPACT_ATOMS: atom_id res chain seq x y z
N MET A 1 12.68 -30.64 -23.61
CA MET A 1 11.72 -29.60 -24.07
C MET A 1 10.61 -29.49 -23.04
N GLY A 2 10.27 -28.25 -22.64
CA GLY A 2 9.19 -27.97 -21.69
C GLY A 2 9.40 -26.71 -20.83
N SER A 3 9.99 -25.65 -21.39
CA SER A 3 10.27 -24.38 -20.69
C SER A 3 9.14 -23.36 -20.86
N GLY A 4 7.89 -23.78 -20.63
CA GLY A 4 6.76 -22.85 -20.59
C GLY A 4 6.76 -22.09 -19.27
N ARG A 5 6.40 -20.80 -19.30
CA ARG A 5 6.27 -19.99 -18.08
C ARG A 5 5.19 -20.61 -17.20
N SER A 6 5.35 -20.56 -15.87
CA SER A 6 4.43 -21.24 -14.95
C SER A 6 2.97 -20.77 -15.10
N TRP A 7 2.77 -19.50 -15.47
CA TRP A 7 1.46 -18.88 -15.68
C TRP A 7 0.80 -19.19 -17.03
N GLU A 8 1.47 -19.90 -17.94
CA GLU A 8 0.88 -20.36 -19.21
C GLU A 8 0.09 -21.67 -19.06
N LYS A 9 0.21 -22.34 -17.90
CA LYS A 9 -0.44 -23.62 -17.65
C LYS A 9 -1.94 -23.41 -17.34
N PRO A 10 -2.85 -24.24 -17.88
CA PRO A 10 -4.28 -24.14 -17.58
C PRO A 10 -4.63 -24.25 -16.08
N SER A 11 -3.85 -25.01 -15.30
CA SER A 11 -4.02 -25.11 -13.85
C SER A 11 -3.79 -23.78 -13.13
N TRP A 12 -2.91 -22.92 -13.66
CA TRP A 12 -2.63 -21.61 -13.11
C TRP A 12 -3.82 -20.66 -13.32
N THR A 13 -4.35 -20.58 -14.54
CA THR A 13 -5.56 -19.79 -14.84
C THR A 13 -6.75 -20.23 -14.00
N ARG A 14 -6.96 -21.54 -13.81
CA ARG A 14 -8.04 -22.03 -12.93
C ARG A 14 -7.87 -21.60 -11.47
N THR A 15 -6.63 -21.52 -10.98
CA THR A 15 -6.34 -21.17 -9.59
C THR A 15 -6.48 -19.66 -9.34
N PHE A 16 -5.99 -18.83 -10.26
CA PHE A 16 -5.88 -17.38 -10.06
C PHE A 16 -6.91 -16.55 -10.84
N GLY A 17 -7.70 -17.17 -11.73
CA GLY A 17 -8.70 -16.47 -12.55
C GLY A 17 -8.10 -15.55 -13.61
N ALA A 18 -6.79 -15.60 -13.83
CA ALA A 18 -6.07 -14.77 -14.80
C ALA A 18 -5.55 -15.62 -15.96
N THR A 19 -5.83 -15.18 -17.18
CA THR A 19 -5.37 -15.80 -18.42
C THR A 19 -3.94 -15.38 -18.75
N PRO A 20 -3.23 -16.10 -19.63
CA PRO A 20 -1.93 -15.65 -20.13
C PRO A 20 -1.98 -14.25 -20.79
N ALA A 21 -3.12 -13.89 -21.39
CA ALA A 21 -3.33 -12.56 -21.95
C ALA A 21 -3.43 -11.48 -20.87
N ASP A 22 -4.09 -11.76 -19.75
CA ASP A 22 -4.15 -10.84 -18.60
C ASP A 22 -2.77 -10.60 -18.01
N VAL A 23 -1.96 -11.66 -17.89
CA VAL A 23 -0.58 -11.55 -17.41
C VAL A 23 0.29 -10.75 -18.40
N ALA A 24 0.10 -10.92 -19.70
CA ALA A 24 0.78 -10.13 -20.72
C ALA A 24 0.39 -8.64 -20.65
N ALA A 25 -0.89 -8.35 -20.46
CA ALA A 25 -1.39 -6.99 -20.28
C ALA A 25 -0.82 -6.34 -19.01
N LEU A 26 -0.77 -7.09 -17.90
CA LEU A 26 -0.16 -6.65 -16.66
C LEU A 26 1.33 -6.35 -16.84
N MET A 27 2.10 -7.25 -17.49
CA MET A 27 3.52 -7.02 -17.76
C MET A 27 3.76 -5.78 -18.62
N LYS A 28 2.89 -5.52 -19.62
CA LYS A 28 2.96 -4.31 -20.43
C LYS A 28 2.71 -3.06 -19.57
N ALA A 29 1.64 -3.05 -18.79
CA ALA A 29 1.30 -1.92 -17.91
C ALA A 29 2.39 -1.64 -16.87
N VAL A 30 2.94 -2.70 -16.25
CA VAL A 30 4.08 -2.57 -15.33
C VAL A 30 5.31 -2.05 -16.06
N GLY A 31 5.58 -2.52 -17.29
CA GLY A 31 6.68 -2.00 -18.12
C GLY A 31 6.55 -0.50 -18.41
N GLU A 32 5.34 -0.04 -18.73
CA GLU A 32 5.04 1.39 -18.93
C GLU A 32 5.20 2.21 -17.64
N ILE A 33 4.74 1.69 -16.50
CA ILE A 33 4.92 2.34 -15.18
C ILE A 33 6.40 2.42 -14.81
N LEU A 34 7.19 1.40 -15.16
CA LEU A 34 8.59 1.34 -14.78
C LEU A 34 9.51 2.12 -15.71
N ASP A 35 9.16 2.35 -16.98
CA ASP A 35 9.91 3.13 -17.99
C ASP A 35 11.43 3.13 -17.80
N GLY A 36 12.03 1.93 -17.92
CA GLY A 36 13.49 1.74 -17.82
C GLY A 36 14.09 1.79 -16.41
N ARG A 37 13.28 1.97 -15.36
CA ARG A 37 13.75 1.95 -13.96
C ARG A 37 13.85 0.52 -13.44
N VAL A 38 15.02 0.19 -12.90
CA VAL A 38 15.19 -1.02 -12.09
C VAL A 38 14.84 -0.67 -10.65
N LEU A 39 13.74 -1.22 -10.15
CA LEU A 39 13.27 -1.01 -8.79
C LEU A 39 13.48 -2.28 -7.96
N THR A 40 13.91 -2.11 -6.71
CA THR A 40 13.77 -3.12 -5.67
C THR A 40 12.28 -3.41 -5.41
N ARG A 41 11.96 -4.53 -4.76
CA ARG A 41 10.58 -4.87 -4.39
C ARG A 41 9.90 -3.76 -3.58
N ASP A 42 10.65 -3.12 -2.68
CA ASP A 42 10.12 -2.05 -1.84
C ASP A 42 9.86 -0.77 -2.64
N GLU A 43 10.72 -0.43 -3.60
CA GLU A 43 10.51 0.70 -4.51
C GLU A 43 9.36 0.46 -5.49
N LEU A 44 9.19 -0.79 -5.98
CA LEU A 44 8.04 -1.17 -6.78
C LEU A 44 6.75 -1.06 -5.98
N ASN A 45 6.73 -1.53 -4.73
CA ASN A 45 5.55 -1.43 -3.85
C ASN A 45 5.16 0.04 -3.58
N ARG A 46 6.13 0.95 -3.49
CA ARG A 46 5.86 2.39 -3.39
C ARG A 46 5.29 2.96 -4.68
N THR A 47 5.75 2.47 -5.84
CA THR A 47 5.38 2.99 -7.16
C THR A 47 4.05 2.43 -7.69
N ALA A 48 3.77 1.14 -7.46
CA ALA A 48 2.60 0.41 -7.96
C ALA A 48 1.34 0.59 -7.09
N GLY A 49 1.37 1.52 -6.14
CA GLY A 49 0.28 1.77 -5.20
C GLY A 49 0.40 0.89 -3.96
N TRP A 50 1.10 1.43 -2.95
CA TRP A 50 1.06 0.92 -1.59
C TRP A 50 -0.40 0.83 -1.12
N ILE A 51 -0.78 -0.26 -0.45
CA ILE A 51 -2.06 -0.30 0.27
C ILE A 51 -1.96 0.75 1.37
N SER A 52 -2.57 1.91 1.11
CA SER A 52 -2.48 3.07 2.01
C SER A 52 -2.92 2.67 3.41
N PRO A 53 -2.13 3.00 4.45
CA PRO A 53 -2.56 2.79 5.82
C PRO A 53 -3.85 3.57 6.06
N LEU A 54 -4.87 2.92 6.63
CA LEU A 54 -6.20 3.51 6.78
C LEU A 54 -6.44 4.00 8.21
N VAL A 55 -7.20 5.09 8.34
CA VAL A 55 -7.79 5.53 9.61
C VAL A 55 -9.20 4.98 9.70
N LEU A 56 -9.52 4.32 10.81
CA LEU A 56 -10.85 3.82 11.10
C LEU A 56 -11.48 4.65 12.22
N LEU A 57 -12.65 5.25 11.94
CA LEU A 57 -13.46 5.94 12.94
C LEU A 57 -14.82 5.24 13.03
N GLY A 58 -15.14 4.69 14.21
CA GLY A 58 -16.40 3.95 14.42
C GLY A 58 -16.57 2.74 13.48
N GLY A 59 -15.47 2.08 13.09
CA GLY A 59 -15.47 0.94 12.17
C GLY A 59 -15.58 1.30 10.68
N ARG A 60 -15.59 2.59 10.32
CA ARG A 60 -15.58 3.06 8.92
C ARG A 60 -14.21 3.60 8.53
N VAL A 61 -13.84 3.37 7.27
CA VAL A 61 -12.66 4.02 6.67
C VAL A 61 -12.94 5.51 6.56
N ALA A 62 -12.13 6.30 7.25
CA ALA A 62 -12.30 7.75 7.35
C ALA A 62 -11.11 8.53 6.80
N GLY A 63 -10.03 7.86 6.39
CA GLY A 63 -8.84 8.54 5.91
C GLY A 63 -7.65 7.62 5.71
N THR A 64 -6.51 8.24 5.41
CA THR A 64 -5.20 7.59 5.35
C THR A 64 -4.22 8.22 6.33
N TRP A 65 -3.12 7.52 6.62
CA TRP A 65 -2.02 8.08 7.38
C TRP A 65 -0.66 7.68 6.80
N GLU A 66 0.35 8.50 7.07
CA GLU A 66 1.75 8.26 6.71
C GLU A 66 2.66 8.56 7.91
N GLN A 67 3.67 7.73 8.14
CA GLN A 67 4.72 7.98 9.15
C GLN A 67 5.96 8.52 8.44
N SER A 68 6.44 9.70 8.88
CA SER A 68 7.64 10.32 8.33
C SER A 68 8.37 11.14 9.39
N LYS A 69 9.67 10.86 9.59
CA LYS A 69 10.56 11.62 10.49
C LYS A 69 9.98 11.88 11.89
N GLY A 70 9.39 10.86 12.51
CA GLY A 70 8.78 10.97 13.84
C GLY A 70 7.41 11.64 13.86
N GLU A 71 6.86 12.03 12.71
CA GLU A 71 5.50 12.54 12.58
C GLU A 71 4.57 11.48 11.98
N LEU A 72 3.34 11.43 12.50
CA LEU A 72 2.20 10.75 11.91
C LEU A 72 1.32 11.81 11.23
N VAL A 73 1.31 11.79 9.90
CA VAL A 73 0.50 12.69 9.07
C VAL A 73 -0.81 12.00 8.75
N VAL A 74 -1.92 12.63 9.07
CA VAL A 74 -3.26 12.05 8.95
C VAL A 74 -4.11 12.86 7.99
N SER A 75 -4.61 12.19 6.95
CA SER A 75 -5.50 12.76 5.94
C SER A 75 -6.89 12.18 6.13
N ILE A 76 -7.83 12.97 6.66
CA ILE A 76 -9.24 12.56 6.81
C ILE A 76 -10.04 12.94 5.57
N PHE A 77 -10.91 12.04 5.13
CA PHE A 77 -11.83 12.28 4.01
C PHE A 77 -12.98 13.20 4.43
N ASP A 78 -13.62 13.82 3.45
CA ASP A 78 -14.85 14.63 3.62
C ASP A 78 -14.71 15.85 4.57
N GLY A 79 -13.48 16.31 4.84
CA GLY A 79 -13.22 17.54 5.60
C GLY A 79 -13.58 17.47 7.08
N VAL A 80 -13.83 16.29 7.63
CA VAL A 80 -14.09 16.11 9.07
C VAL A 80 -12.81 16.44 9.86
N PRO A 81 -12.91 17.15 11.00
CA PRO A 81 -11.74 17.44 11.82
C PRO A 81 -11.01 16.17 12.25
N VAL A 82 -9.68 16.17 12.09
CA VAL A 82 -8.83 15.07 12.55
C VAL A 82 -8.92 14.97 14.08
N PRO A 83 -9.28 13.80 14.66
CA PRO A 83 -9.35 13.63 16.11
C PRO A 83 -7.94 13.44 16.69
N VAL A 84 -7.13 14.51 16.69
CA VAL A 84 -5.69 14.49 17.02
C VAL A 84 -5.44 13.89 18.39
N SER A 85 -6.24 14.23 19.42
CA SER A 85 -6.07 13.68 20.77
C SER A 85 -6.30 12.17 20.83
N GLY A 86 -7.36 11.68 20.19
CA GLY A 86 -7.67 10.25 20.11
C GLY A 86 -6.61 9.46 19.34
N ILE A 87 -6.06 10.05 18.26
CA ILE A 87 -4.99 9.44 17.49
C ILE A 87 -3.67 9.47 18.27
N SER A 88 -3.37 10.55 18.98
CA SER A 88 -2.17 10.68 19.81
C SER A 88 -2.13 9.63 20.92
N ALA A 89 -3.28 9.25 21.48
CA ALA A 89 -3.35 8.17 22.47
C ALA A 89 -2.97 6.77 21.91
N LEU A 90 -2.91 6.62 20.59
CA LEU A 90 -2.57 5.37 19.90
C LEU A 90 -1.13 5.32 19.40
N THR A 91 -0.36 6.41 19.51
CA THR A 91 0.98 6.50 18.92
C THR A 91 1.96 5.54 19.55
N ASP A 92 1.88 5.27 20.85
CA ASP A 92 2.75 4.30 21.52
C ASP A 92 2.53 2.88 20.98
N ARG A 93 1.28 2.52 20.74
CA ARG A 93 0.92 1.22 20.15
C ARG A 93 1.42 1.11 18.71
N LEU A 94 1.28 2.18 17.93
CA LEU A 94 1.77 2.22 16.56
C LEU A 94 3.30 2.14 16.52
N ALA A 95 3.99 2.89 17.38
CA ALA A 95 5.44 2.88 17.50
C ALA A 95 5.99 1.52 17.92
N LEU A 96 5.31 0.83 18.84
CA LEU A 96 5.65 -0.55 19.19
C LEU A 96 5.51 -1.50 18.00
N ALA A 97 4.45 -1.35 17.20
CA ALA A 97 4.18 -2.21 16.05
C ALA A 97 5.11 -1.95 14.86
N THR A 98 5.52 -0.70 14.63
CA THR A 98 6.39 -0.32 13.51
C THR A 98 7.87 -0.26 13.88
N GLY A 99 8.20 -0.30 15.18
CA GLY A 99 9.56 -0.08 15.68
C GLY A 99 10.08 1.34 15.46
N GLN A 100 9.20 2.30 15.15
CA GLN A 100 9.55 3.67 14.85
C GLN A 100 8.80 4.63 15.77
N PRO A 101 9.49 5.49 16.55
CA PRO A 101 8.84 6.43 17.44
C PRO A 101 7.97 7.43 16.67
N ILE A 102 6.90 7.89 17.32
CA ILE A 102 6.04 8.96 16.84
C ILE A 102 6.01 10.03 17.91
N GLU A 103 6.61 11.18 17.59
CA GLU A 103 6.69 12.36 18.44
C GLU A 103 5.52 13.31 18.14
N LYS A 104 5.22 13.45 16.84
CA LYS A 104 4.20 14.30 16.19
C LYS A 104 2.92 13.58 15.75
N VAL A 105 1.72 14.08 16.03
CA VAL A 105 0.55 13.84 15.16
C VAL A 105 0.13 15.14 14.49
N ARG A 106 -0.06 15.15 13.17
CA ARG A 106 -0.56 16.31 12.44
C ARG A 106 -1.60 15.94 11.40
N ALA A 107 -2.53 16.86 11.14
CA ALA A 107 -3.37 16.80 9.96
C ALA A 107 -2.54 17.12 8.70
N ALA A 108 -2.87 16.49 7.58
CA ALA A 108 -2.30 16.78 6.27
C ALA A 108 -2.80 18.12 5.71
#